data_AF-A0A218V4J2-F1
#
_entry.id   AF-A0A218V4J2-F1
#
_cell.length_a   1.000
_cell.length_b   1.000
_cell.length_c   1.000
_cell.angle_alpha   90.00
_cell.angle_beta   90.00
_cell.angle_gamma   90.00
#
_symmetry.space_group_name_H-M   'P 1'
#
loop_
_entity.id
_entity.type
_entity.pdbx_description
1 polymer ?
#
loop_
_entity_poly.entity_id
_entity_poly.type
_entity_poly.pdbx_seq_one_letter_code
_entity_poly.pdbx_strand_id
1 'polypeptide(L)'
;MPPIARRHTWVVGWIQACNHMEFYNTYSDLGVSSWELPDLREGRVKAISDSDGVSYPWYGNTTETVTLVGPTNKISRFSVSMNDNFYPSVTWAVPVSNSNVPLLTRIKRDQSFTTWLVAMNTTTKEKIILQTIKWRMRVDIEVDPMQLLGQRARLVGRTQQEQPRILSRMEPIPPNALVKPNAND
;
A
#
# COMPACT_ATOMS: atom_id res chain seq x y z
N MET A 1 0.68 4.49 -25.55
CA MET A 1 0.41 5.94 -25.48
C MET A 1 0.40 6.52 -26.89
N PRO A 2 -0.66 7.25 -27.31
CA PRO A 2 -0.68 8.01 -28.56
C PRO A 2 0.48 9.02 -28.68
N PRO A 3 0.74 9.54 -29.90
CA PRO A 3 1.65 10.66 -30.13
C PRO A 3 1.44 11.81 -29.13
N ILE A 4 2.53 12.27 -28.53
CA ILE A 4 2.54 13.35 -27.53
C ILE A 4 2.98 14.62 -28.23
N ALA A 5 2.24 15.71 -28.04
CA ALA A 5 2.58 17.01 -28.60
C ALA A 5 3.86 17.59 -27.99
N ARG A 6 4.50 18.51 -28.72
CA ARG A 6 5.70 19.21 -28.23
C ARG A 6 5.41 19.91 -26.91
N ARG A 7 6.35 19.89 -25.97
CA ARG A 7 6.25 20.49 -24.62
C ARG A 7 5.22 19.84 -23.68
N HIS A 8 4.61 18.72 -24.07
CA HIS A 8 3.84 17.91 -23.12
C HIS A 8 4.72 16.79 -22.57
N THR A 9 4.67 16.61 -21.26
CA THR A 9 5.29 15.48 -20.58
C THR A 9 4.21 14.73 -19.81
N TRP A 10 4.15 13.42 -20.01
CA TRP A 10 3.22 12.53 -19.35
C TRP A 10 3.98 11.52 -18.52
N VAL A 11 3.50 11.27 -17.30
CA VAL A 11 3.97 10.16 -16.47
C VAL A 11 2.86 9.13 -16.44
N VAL A 12 3.18 7.89 -16.77
CA VAL A 12 2.27 6.74 -16.65
C VAL A 12 2.78 5.85 -15.54
N GLY A 13 1.95 5.55 -14.54
CA GLY A 13 2.39 4.71 -13.44
C GLY A 13 1.30 4.37 -12.43
N TRP A 14 1.72 3.71 -11.36
CA TRP A 14 0.83 3.19 -10.33
C TRP A 14 0.67 4.17 -9.16
N ILE A 15 -0.57 4.36 -8.72
CA ILE A 15 -0.95 5.06 -7.50
C ILE A 15 -1.64 4.04 -6.60
N GLN A 16 -1.29 3.96 -5.33
CA GLN A 16 -1.94 3.08 -4.36
C GLN A 16 -2.40 3.89 -3.15
N ALA A 17 -3.53 3.47 -2.58
CA ALA A 17 -4.00 3.99 -1.30
C ALA A 17 -4.61 2.89 -0.44
N CYS A 18 -4.36 2.99 0.86
CA CYS A 18 -4.94 2.14 1.88
C CYS A 18 -6.36 2.62 2.22
N ASN A 19 -7.35 1.74 2.12
CA ASN A 19 -8.77 2.00 2.41
C ASN A 19 -9.22 1.45 3.77
N HIS A 20 -8.50 0.47 4.28
CA HIS A 20 -8.79 -0.14 5.58
C HIS A 20 -7.50 -0.71 6.15
N MET A 21 -7.29 -0.56 7.46
CA MET A 21 -6.09 -1.03 8.12
C MET A 21 -6.39 -1.37 9.59
N GLU A 22 -6.04 -2.60 9.96
CA GLU A 22 -6.10 -3.10 11.33
C GLU A 22 -4.81 -3.84 11.65
N PHE A 23 -4.00 -3.30 12.57
CA PHE A 23 -2.81 -3.97 13.10
C PHE A 23 -3.00 -4.33 14.56
N TYR A 24 -2.83 -5.60 14.90
CA TYR A 24 -2.80 -6.07 16.28
C TYR A 24 -1.58 -6.95 16.55
N ASN A 25 -0.90 -6.66 17.66
CA ASN A 25 0.11 -7.52 18.25
C ASN A 25 -0.36 -7.91 19.65
N THR A 26 -0.48 -9.21 19.90
CA THR A 26 -0.89 -9.73 21.21
C THR A 26 0.34 -10.19 21.98
N TYR A 27 0.43 -9.82 23.25
CA TYR A 27 1.54 -10.14 24.13
C TYR A 27 1.08 -11.05 25.27
N SER A 28 0.73 -12.30 24.95
CA SER A 28 0.16 -13.24 25.92
C SER A 28 -1.07 -12.63 26.62
N ASP A 29 -1.10 -12.69 27.95
CA ASP A 29 -2.07 -12.18 28.90
C ASP A 29 -1.82 -10.72 29.31
N LEU A 30 -0.70 -10.11 28.88
CA LEU A 30 -0.34 -8.73 29.25
C LEU A 30 -1.09 -7.68 28.44
N GLY A 31 -1.61 -8.05 27.27
CA GLY A 31 -2.47 -7.19 26.46
C GLY A 31 -2.14 -7.16 24.98
N VAL A 32 -2.62 -6.10 24.32
CA VAL A 32 -2.56 -5.93 22.86
C VAL A 32 -2.06 -4.53 22.55
N SER A 33 -1.12 -4.41 21.60
CA SER A 33 -0.88 -3.14 20.90
C SER A 33 -1.61 -3.15 19.57
N SER A 34 -2.22 -2.02 19.22
CA SER A 34 -2.83 -1.82 17.91
C SER A 34 -2.29 -0.57 17.25
N TRP A 35 -2.33 -0.56 15.92
CA TRP A 35 -2.10 0.65 15.13
C TRP A 35 -3.28 0.87 14.21
N GLU A 36 -3.81 2.08 14.25
CA GLU A 36 -5.01 2.51 13.54
C GLU A 36 -4.74 3.88 12.95
N LEU A 37 -5.45 4.20 11.86
CA LEU A 37 -5.46 5.54 11.27
C LEU A 37 -6.81 6.17 11.61
N PRO A 38 -6.88 7.07 12.62
CA PRO A 38 -8.16 7.56 13.14
C PRO A 38 -9.08 8.13 12.06
N ASP A 39 -8.53 8.92 11.15
CA ASP A 39 -9.25 9.53 10.03
C ASP A 39 -9.87 8.50 9.09
N LEU A 40 -9.18 7.38 8.86
CA LEU A 40 -9.67 6.29 8.02
C LEU A 40 -10.74 5.48 8.75
N ARG A 41 -10.51 5.19 10.04
CA ARG A 41 -11.44 4.46 10.92
C ARG A 41 -12.76 5.21 11.12
N GLU A 42 -12.68 6.52 11.32
CA GLU A 42 -13.84 7.39 11.53
C GLU A 42 -14.52 7.80 10.21
N GLY A 43 -13.98 7.37 9.06
CA GLY A 43 -14.51 7.69 7.75
C GLY A 43 -14.36 9.16 7.34
N ARG A 44 -13.53 9.93 8.06
CA ARG A 44 -13.17 11.32 7.70
C ARG A 44 -12.42 11.36 6.37
N VAL A 45 -11.63 10.32 6.08
CA VAL A 45 -10.98 10.12 4.79
C VAL A 45 -11.35 8.75 4.22
N LYS A 46 -11.46 8.67 2.89
CA LYS A 46 -11.82 7.40 2.19
C LYS A 46 -10.61 6.50 1.93
N ALA A 47 -9.42 7.09 1.92
CA ALA A 47 -8.18 6.41 1.65
C ALA A 47 -7.00 7.26 2.13
N ILE A 48 -5.89 6.61 2.45
CA ILE A 48 -4.61 7.24 2.77
C ILE A 48 -3.61 6.83 1.71
N SER A 49 -2.91 7.82 1.14
CA SER A 49 -1.87 7.62 0.14
C SER A 49 -0.82 6.62 0.65
N ASP A 50 -0.45 5.67 -0.21
CA ASP A 50 0.58 4.66 0.04
C ASP A 50 1.76 4.89 -0.91
N SER A 51 2.19 6.14 -1.01
CA SER A 51 3.29 6.55 -1.88
C SER A 51 4.64 6.38 -1.19
N ASP A 52 5.72 6.40 -1.97
CA ASP A 52 7.12 6.41 -1.51
C ASP A 52 7.52 7.62 -0.62
N GLY A 53 6.59 8.55 -0.35
CA GLY A 53 6.81 9.80 0.39
C GLY A 53 7.63 10.87 -0.34
N VAL A 54 8.21 10.58 -1.51
CA VAL A 54 9.12 11.47 -2.27
C VAL A 54 8.49 11.89 -3.58
N SER A 55 8.03 10.93 -4.38
CA SER A 55 7.49 11.09 -5.73
C SER A 55 5.97 10.97 -5.74
N TYR A 56 5.30 11.50 -4.71
CA TYR A 56 3.84 11.41 -4.62
C TYR A 56 3.16 12.04 -5.85
N PRO A 57 2.07 11.43 -6.36
CA PRO A 57 1.29 10.35 -5.74
C PRO A 57 1.72 8.93 -6.18
N TRP A 58 2.88 8.78 -6.82
CA TRP A 58 3.31 7.50 -7.36
C TRP A 58 3.70 6.53 -6.25
N TYR A 59 3.32 5.27 -6.40
CA TYR A 59 3.70 4.20 -5.47
C TYR A 59 5.23 4.05 -5.38
N GLY A 60 5.91 4.18 -6.51
CA GLY A 60 7.38 4.19 -6.59
C GLY A 60 7.85 4.89 -7.86
N ASN A 61 9.17 4.96 -8.06
CA ASN A 61 9.78 5.71 -9.15
C ASN A 61 10.70 4.88 -10.06
N THR A 62 10.76 3.56 -9.85
CA THR A 62 11.68 2.67 -10.58
C THR A 62 10.97 2.00 -11.75
N THR A 63 10.29 0.89 -11.49
CA THR A 63 9.49 0.16 -12.49
C THR A 63 8.03 0.61 -12.50
N GLU A 64 7.65 1.37 -11.48
CA GLU A 64 6.27 1.74 -11.17
C GLU A 64 5.78 2.91 -12.03
N THR A 65 6.70 3.66 -12.64
CA THR A 65 6.38 4.80 -13.49
C THR A 65 7.26 4.82 -14.75
N VAL A 66 6.73 5.41 -15.82
CA VAL A 66 7.45 5.74 -17.05
C VAL A 66 7.12 7.18 -17.41
N THR A 67 8.17 7.97 -17.69
CA THR A 67 8.03 9.36 -18.16
C THR A 67 8.17 9.42 -19.68
N LEU A 68 7.21 10.05 -20.35
CA LEU A 68 7.18 10.23 -21.79
C LEU A 68 7.21 11.73 -22.09
N VAL A 69 8.27 12.16 -22.79
CA VAL A 69 8.47 13.56 -23.19
C VAL A 69 8.13 13.72 -24.66
N GLY A 70 7.22 14.63 -24.97
CA GLY A 70 6.92 15.00 -26.36
C GLY A 70 8.00 15.88 -26.99
N PRO A 71 8.06 15.97 -28.33
CA PRO A 71 7.11 15.38 -29.26
C PRO A 71 7.41 13.89 -29.53
N THR A 72 6.38 13.06 -29.63
CA THR A 72 6.50 11.70 -30.18
C THR A 72 5.65 11.58 -31.44
N ASN A 73 6.22 11.02 -32.51
CA ASN A 73 5.55 10.95 -33.82
C ASN A 73 4.83 9.62 -34.07
N LYS A 74 5.03 8.64 -33.17
CA LYS A 74 4.49 7.28 -33.27
C LYS A 74 3.93 6.87 -31.91
N ILE A 75 3.08 5.85 -31.93
CA ILE A 75 2.58 5.21 -30.70
C ILE A 75 3.77 4.66 -29.90
N SER A 76 3.85 5.05 -28.62
CA SER A 76 4.83 4.51 -27.68
C SER A 76 4.25 3.31 -26.93
N ARG A 77 5.01 2.22 -26.86
CA ARG A 77 4.73 1.03 -26.05
C ARG A 77 5.78 0.91 -24.96
N PHE A 78 5.35 0.58 -23.75
CA PHE A 78 6.19 0.43 -22.58
C PHE A 78 5.46 -0.46 -21.56
N SER A 79 6.21 -0.94 -20.57
CA SER A 79 5.67 -1.69 -19.44
C SER A 79 5.90 -0.89 -18.17
N VAL A 80 4.92 -0.94 -17.27
CA VAL A 80 5.04 -0.44 -15.89
C VAL A 80 4.62 -1.58 -14.98
N SER A 81 5.40 -1.85 -13.95
CA SER A 81 5.16 -2.92 -12.99
C SER A 81 5.20 -2.38 -11.59
N MET A 82 4.43 -2.99 -10.71
CA MET A 82 4.43 -2.70 -9.30
C MET A 82 4.55 -4.03 -8.57
N ASN A 83 5.42 -4.06 -7.55
CA ASN A 83 5.52 -5.18 -6.62
C ASN A 83 5.36 -4.64 -5.21
N ASP A 84 4.29 -5.04 -4.54
CA ASP A 84 4.05 -4.72 -3.14
C ASP A 84 4.41 -5.93 -2.27
N ASN A 85 5.37 -5.72 -1.37
CA ASN A 85 5.88 -6.74 -0.48
C ASN A 85 5.63 -6.32 0.97
N PHE A 86 4.80 -7.08 1.67
CA PHE A 86 4.59 -6.86 3.10
C PHE A 86 5.74 -7.46 3.89
N TYR A 87 6.54 -6.56 4.49
CA TYR A 87 7.59 -6.93 5.42
C TYR A 87 7.37 -6.26 6.79
N PRO A 88 6.44 -6.77 7.61
CA PRO A 88 6.15 -6.15 8.90
C PRO A 88 7.29 -6.41 9.89
N SER A 89 7.95 -5.36 10.34
CA SER A 89 8.76 -5.39 11.56
C SER A 89 7.84 -5.30 12.78
N VAL A 90 8.00 -6.24 13.72
CA VAL A 90 7.16 -6.31 14.93
C VAL A 90 8.01 -6.31 16.19
N THR A 91 7.52 -5.65 17.24
CA THR A 91 8.17 -5.60 18.55
C THR A 91 7.87 -6.88 19.32
N TRP A 92 8.92 -7.55 19.81
CA TRP A 92 8.84 -8.81 20.56
C TRP A 92 8.36 -8.67 22.00
N ALA A 93 8.68 -7.56 22.64
CA ALA A 93 8.30 -7.25 24.02
C ALA A 93 7.18 -6.21 24.05
N VAL A 94 6.53 -6.09 25.21
CA VAL A 94 5.55 -5.03 25.45
C VAL A 94 6.28 -3.68 25.38
N PRO A 95 5.88 -2.73 24.51
CA PRO A 95 6.62 -1.49 24.25
C PRO A 95 6.86 -0.58 25.46
N VAL A 96 6.13 -0.78 26.56
CA VAL A 96 6.23 0.03 27.79
C VAL A 96 7.01 -0.65 28.92
N SER A 97 7.52 -1.86 28.71
CA SER A 97 8.24 -2.62 29.75
C SER A 97 9.76 -2.50 29.60
N ASN A 98 10.49 -2.37 30.70
CA ASN A 98 11.97 -2.45 30.73
C ASN A 98 12.49 -3.90 30.62
N SER A 99 11.64 -4.83 30.19
CA SER A 99 11.94 -6.24 30.09
C SER A 99 12.25 -6.62 28.64
N ASN A 100 13.36 -7.31 28.42
CA ASN A 100 13.71 -7.88 27.12
C ASN A 100 13.12 -9.29 26.91
N VAL A 101 12.15 -9.69 27.73
CA VAL A 101 11.48 -10.98 27.59
C VAL A 101 10.57 -10.95 26.36
N PRO A 102 10.74 -11.88 25.40
CA PRO A 102 9.88 -11.96 24.23
C PRO A 102 8.51 -12.49 24.64
N LEU A 103 7.48 -11.69 24.43
CA LEU A 103 6.12 -11.95 24.90
C LEU A 103 5.08 -11.93 23.77
N LEU A 104 5.49 -11.58 22.55
CA LEU A 104 4.64 -11.59 21.37
C LEU A 104 4.12 -13.01 21.09
N THR A 105 2.80 -13.17 21.11
CA THR A 105 2.13 -14.46 20.89
C THR A 105 1.27 -14.48 19.63
N ARG A 106 0.85 -13.32 19.11
CA ARG A 106 0.03 -13.25 17.90
C ARG A 106 0.23 -11.95 17.13
N ILE A 107 0.21 -12.06 15.80
CA ILE A 107 0.24 -10.94 14.86
C ILE A 107 -0.99 -11.08 13.98
N LYS A 108 -1.88 -10.08 14.03
CA LYS A 108 -3.01 -9.98 13.11
C LYS A 108 -2.91 -8.69 12.30
N ARG A 109 -3.08 -8.82 10.98
CA ARG A 109 -3.06 -7.72 10.01
C ARG A 109 -4.24 -7.90 9.07
N ASP A 110 -4.98 -6.83 8.85
CA ASP A 110 -6.02 -6.76 7.84
C ASP A 110 -5.94 -5.42 7.11
N GLN A 111 -5.62 -5.44 5.83
CA GLN A 111 -5.42 -4.25 5.03
C GLN A 111 -6.10 -4.36 3.68
N SER A 112 -6.82 -3.33 3.28
CA SER A 112 -7.43 -3.24 1.95
C SER A 112 -6.89 -2.05 1.19
N PHE A 113 -6.64 -2.25 -0.10
CA PHE A 113 -6.03 -1.26 -0.98
C PHE A 113 -6.82 -1.09 -2.26
N THR A 114 -6.75 0.12 -2.79
CA THR A 114 -7.13 0.42 -4.16
C THR A 114 -5.89 0.95 -4.89
N THR A 115 -5.63 0.37 -6.05
CA THR A 115 -4.49 0.69 -6.90
C THR A 115 -5.00 1.15 -8.26
N TRP A 116 -4.45 2.24 -8.78
CA TRP A 116 -4.79 2.82 -10.07
C TRP A 116 -3.58 2.86 -10.99
N LEU A 117 -3.75 2.42 -12.23
CA LEU A 117 -2.85 2.77 -13.32
C LEU A 117 -3.30 4.11 -13.90
N VAL A 118 -2.41 5.10 -13.91
CA VAL A 118 -2.76 6.48 -14.24
C VAL A 118 -1.78 7.06 -15.23
N ALA A 119 -2.29 7.75 -16.25
CA ALA A 119 -1.51 8.69 -17.06
C ALA A 119 -1.77 10.11 -16.56
N MET A 120 -0.72 10.83 -16.16
CA MET A 120 -0.81 12.19 -15.65
C MET A 120 0.08 13.14 -16.45
N ASN A 121 -0.49 14.25 -16.91
CA ASN A 121 0.29 15.32 -17.52
C ASN A 121 1.00 16.13 -16.43
N THR A 122 2.31 16.30 -16.55
CA THR A 122 3.10 16.97 -15.49
C THR A 122 2.85 18.47 -15.41
N THR A 123 2.45 19.09 -16.52
CA THR A 123 2.17 20.53 -16.64
C THR A 123 0.72 20.87 -16.30
N THR A 124 -0.25 20.24 -16.98
CA THR A 124 -1.69 20.56 -16.81
C THR A 124 -2.31 19.86 -15.61
N LYS A 125 -1.63 18.87 -15.02
CA LYS A 125 -2.15 17.98 -13.95
C LYS A 125 -3.40 17.21 -14.35
N GLU A 126 -3.70 17.14 -15.65
CA GLU A 126 -4.70 16.25 -16.24
C GLU A 126 -4.36 14.80 -15.88
N LYS A 127 -5.40 14.03 -15.52
CA LYS A 127 -5.28 12.65 -15.04
C LYS A 127 -6.26 11.77 -15.81
N ILE A 128 -5.74 10.67 -16.34
CA ILE A 128 -6.53 9.64 -17.03
C ILE A 128 -6.30 8.32 -16.30
N ILE A 129 -7.37 7.75 -15.74
CA ILE A 129 -7.34 6.44 -15.11
C ILE A 129 -7.44 5.38 -16.21
N LEU A 130 -6.41 4.55 -16.31
CA LEU A 130 -6.31 3.48 -17.29
C LEU A 130 -6.83 2.15 -16.76
N GLN A 131 -6.61 1.88 -15.46
CA GLN A 131 -7.08 0.67 -14.78
C GLN A 131 -7.25 0.92 -13.28
N THR A 132 -8.24 0.26 -12.66
CA THR A 132 -8.41 0.18 -11.21
C THR A 132 -8.35 -1.27 -10.76
N ILE A 133 -7.62 -1.53 -9.67
CA ILE A 133 -7.45 -2.83 -9.04
C ILE A 133 -7.76 -2.68 -7.55
N LYS A 134 -8.49 -3.64 -6.99
CA LYS A 134 -8.74 -3.73 -5.54
C LYS A 134 -8.20 -5.03 -5.00
N TRP A 135 -7.56 -4.97 -3.84
CA TRP A 135 -6.99 -6.15 -3.21
C TRP A 135 -6.94 -5.98 -1.70
N ARG A 136 -6.87 -7.10 -0.98
CA ARG A 136 -6.91 -7.15 0.48
C ARG A 136 -5.96 -8.22 0.97
N MET A 137 -5.16 -7.87 1.97
CA MET A 137 -4.21 -8.75 2.62
C MET A 137 -4.70 -9.04 4.04
N ARG A 138 -4.78 -10.31 4.41
CA ARG A 138 -5.16 -10.75 5.76
C ARG A 138 -4.18 -11.77 6.28
N VAL A 139 -3.44 -11.40 7.32
CA VAL A 139 -2.47 -12.27 7.97
C VAL A 139 -2.84 -12.45 9.43
N ASP A 140 -2.78 -13.68 9.89
CA ASP A 140 -3.00 -14.03 11.29
C ASP A 140 -2.02 -15.14 11.65
N ILE A 141 -1.04 -14.80 12.45
CA ILE A 141 0.12 -15.62 12.77
C ILE A 141 0.19 -15.77 14.28
N GLU A 142 0.30 -17.00 14.75
CA GLU A 142 0.74 -17.29 16.11
C GLU A 142 2.26 -17.30 16.18
N VAL A 143 2.77 -16.79 17.29
CA VAL A 143 4.20 -16.71 17.58
C VAL A 143 4.48 -17.44 18.89
N ASP A 144 5.35 -18.43 18.85
CA ASP A 144 5.95 -19.03 20.04
C ASP A 144 7.40 -18.55 20.17
N PRO A 145 7.69 -17.61 21.08
CA PRO A 145 9.04 -17.07 21.22
C PRO A 145 10.05 -18.08 21.76
N MET A 146 9.60 -19.20 22.34
CA MET A 146 10.48 -20.23 22.91
C MET A 146 10.97 -21.24 21.87
N GLN A 147 10.36 -21.28 20.67
CA GLN A 147 10.83 -22.13 19.58
C GLN A 147 12.16 -21.63 18.97
N LEU A 148 12.83 -22.54 18.27
CA LEU A 148 14.03 -22.24 17.50
C LEU A 148 13.73 -21.24 16.38
N LEU A 149 14.75 -20.47 15.99
CA LEU A 149 14.67 -19.56 14.86
C LEU A 149 14.21 -20.32 13.60
N GLY A 150 13.26 -19.75 12.86
CA GLY A 150 12.63 -20.40 11.70
C GLY A 150 11.42 -21.27 12.04
N GLN A 151 11.15 -21.56 13.32
CA GLN A 151 10.00 -22.38 13.77
C GLN A 151 9.05 -21.62 14.71
N ARG A 152 9.31 -20.33 14.96
CA ARG A 152 8.55 -19.51 15.91
C ARG A 152 7.17 -19.09 15.42
N ALA A 153 6.94 -19.07 14.12
CA ALA A 153 5.73 -18.49 13.54
C ALA A 153 4.91 -19.57 12.83
N ARG A 154 3.61 -19.58 13.09
CA ARG A 154 2.65 -20.44 12.40
C ARG A 154 1.50 -19.61 11.88
N LEU A 155 1.21 -19.73 10.58
CA LEU A 155 0.01 -19.13 10.00
C LEU A 155 -1.23 -19.86 10.55
N VAL A 156 -2.08 -19.14 11.26
CA VAL A 156 -3.37 -19.65 11.77
C VAL A 156 -4.56 -19.05 11.04
N GLY A 157 -4.34 -17.95 10.32
CA GLY A 157 -5.31 -17.34 9.43
C GLY A 157 -5.53 -18.10 8.13
N ARG A 158 -6.14 -17.40 7.17
CA ARG A 158 -6.40 -17.94 5.84
C ARG A 158 -5.09 -18.22 5.11
N THR A 159 -4.90 -19.46 4.69
CA THR A 159 -3.79 -19.89 3.84
C THR A 159 -3.92 -19.34 2.42
N GLN A 160 -5.14 -19.24 1.91
CA GLN A 160 -5.44 -18.65 0.61
C GLN A 160 -5.88 -17.20 0.75
N GLN A 161 -5.14 -16.29 0.11
CA GLN A 161 -5.50 -14.88 0.02
C GLN A 161 -6.44 -14.62 -1.17
N GLU A 162 -7.28 -13.60 -1.03
CA GLU A 162 -8.10 -13.12 -2.15
C GLU A 162 -7.18 -12.55 -3.23
N GLN A 163 -7.38 -12.98 -4.47
CA GLN A 163 -6.59 -12.47 -5.58
C GLN A 163 -7.00 -11.02 -5.90
N PRO A 164 -6.05 -10.16 -6.30
CA PRO A 164 -6.35 -8.82 -6.76
C PRO A 164 -7.43 -8.81 -7.84
N ARG A 165 -8.45 -7.97 -7.65
CA ARG A 165 -9.59 -7.86 -8.56
C ARG A 165 -9.44 -6.63 -9.45
N ILE A 166 -9.29 -6.88 -10.73
CA ILE A 166 -9.36 -5.86 -11.79
C ILE A 166 -10.82 -5.42 -11.94
N LEU A 167 -11.08 -4.11 -11.82
CA LEU A 167 -12.45 -3.59 -11.95
C LEU A 167 -12.81 -3.35 -13.41
N SER A 168 -14.06 -3.66 -13.77
CA SER A 168 -14.63 -3.37 -15.09
C SER A 168 -14.99 -1.89 -15.26
N ARG A 169 -15.32 -1.21 -14.17
CA ARG A 169 -15.58 0.23 -14.12
C ARG A 169 -14.52 0.91 -13.25
N MET A 170 -13.85 1.90 -13.81
CA MET A 170 -12.83 2.66 -13.09
C MET A 170 -13.47 3.49 -11.99
N GLU A 171 -12.88 3.40 -10.79
CA GLU A 171 -13.27 4.24 -9.66
C GLU A 171 -12.37 5.47 -9.59
N PRO A 172 -12.92 6.65 -9.25
CA PRO A 172 -12.13 7.86 -9.14
C PRO A 172 -11.11 7.77 -7.99
N ILE A 173 -9.99 8.46 -8.16
CA ILE A 173 -8.95 8.55 -7.12
C ILE A 173 -9.41 9.57 -6.08
N PRO A 174 -9.54 9.20 -4.79
CA PRO A 174 -9.83 10.17 -3.74
C PRO A 174 -8.74 11.24 -3.65
N PRO A 175 -9.06 12.52 -3.37
CA PRO A 175 -8.05 13.57 -3.25
C PRO A 175 -6.93 13.23 -2.26
N ASN A 176 -7.26 12.56 -1.16
CA ASN A 176 -6.32 12.16 -0.11
C ASN A 176 -5.32 11.08 -0.56
N ALA A 177 -5.60 10.36 -1.64
CA ALA A 177 -4.66 9.43 -2.26
C ALA A 177 -3.64 10.15 -3.17
N LEU A 178 -3.84 11.44 -3.46
CA LEU A 178 -2.97 12.22 -4.35
C LEU A 178 -1.96 13.10 -3.59
N VAL A 179 -2.10 13.20 -2.28
CA VAL A 179 -1.23 14.01 -1.42
C VAL A 179 -0.15 13.14 -0.77
N LYS A 180 0.80 13.79 -0.11
CA LYS A 180 1.84 13.11 0.67
C LYS A 180 1.17 12.16 1.70
N PRO A 181 1.69 10.94 1.89
CA PRO A 181 1.21 10.06 2.94
C PRO A 181 1.30 10.77 4.29
N ASN A 182 0.17 10.82 4.99
CA ASN A 182 0.07 11.39 6.32
C ASN A 182 -0.71 10.39 7.18
N ALA A 183 0.05 9.68 8.00
CA ALA A 183 -0.49 8.70 8.94
C ALA A 183 -0.63 9.26 10.36
N ASN A 184 0.06 10.36 10.69
CA ASN A 184 0.35 10.76 12.07
C ASN A 184 0.37 12.29 12.34
N ASP A 185 0.00 13.18 11.41
CA ASP A 185 -0.13 14.63 11.77
C ASP A 185 -1.41 14.89 12.58
#